data_AF-A0A0A9FS57-F1
#
_entry.id   AF-A0A0A9FS57-F1
#
_cell.length_a   1.000
_cell.length_b   1.000
_cell.length_c   1.000
_cell.angle_alpha   90.00
_cell.angle_beta   90.00
_cell.angle_gamma   90.00
#
_symmetry.space_group_name_H-M   'P 1'
#
loop_
_entity.id
_entity.type
_entity.pdbx_description
1 polymer ?
#
loop_
_entity_poly.entity_id
_entity_poly.type
_entity_poly.pdbx_seq_one_letter_code
_entity_poly.pdbx_strand_id
1 'polypeptide(L)'
;MVSPAQSGDKQRTFTSFSQSQNEISEKRLGVKFKDINIARLGPGQAIELEAHAVKGVGKVQAKWSPVATAWYRMLPEVVLLDKIEGDAAEELVKKCPVSVFDVEDLGNGGKRAVVAKPRACTLCRECLMGETGKQIELRRVRDHFIFNIESTGAMPPEVLFTEALKILEEKCARVISELS
;
A
#
# COMPACT_ATOMS: atom_id res chain seq x y z
N MET A 1 -26.06 -2.94 -37.44
CA MET A 1 -25.61 -3.92 -38.46
C MET A 1 -24.12 -4.14 -38.22
N VAL A 2 -23.77 -5.24 -37.57
CA VAL A 2 -22.37 -5.60 -37.29
C VAL A 2 -21.93 -6.52 -38.41
N SER A 3 -20.94 -6.09 -39.20
CA SER A 3 -20.37 -6.93 -40.26
C SER A 3 -19.73 -8.17 -39.60
N PRO A 4 -19.99 -9.39 -40.11
CA PRO A 4 -19.31 -10.58 -39.61
C PRO A 4 -17.84 -10.47 -39.99
N ALA A 5 -16.94 -10.57 -39.01
CA ALA A 5 -15.53 -10.76 -39.26
C ALA A 5 -15.37 -12.01 -40.14
N GLN A 6 -14.76 -11.84 -41.31
CA GLN A 6 -14.59 -12.91 -42.30
C GLN A 6 -13.80 -14.06 -41.67
N SER A 7 -14.50 -15.17 -41.42
CA SER A 7 -13.90 -16.45 -41.05
C SER A 7 -13.24 -17.03 -42.31
N GLY A 8 -11.95 -16.78 -42.52
CA GLY A 8 -11.30 -17.32 -43.71
C GLY A 8 -9.81 -17.07 -43.85
N ASP A 9 -9.26 -16.03 -43.23
CA ASP A 9 -7.83 -15.76 -43.37
C ASP A 9 -7.05 -16.52 -42.30
N LYS A 10 -6.37 -17.61 -42.70
CA LYS A 10 -5.28 -18.18 -41.89
C LYS A 10 -4.17 -17.13 -41.87
N GLN A 11 -4.29 -16.19 -40.94
CA GLN A 11 -3.33 -15.10 -40.74
C GLN A 11 -1.94 -15.74 -40.65
N ARG A 12 -1.09 -15.50 -41.66
CA ARG A 12 0.30 -15.97 -41.64
C ARG A 12 0.97 -15.30 -40.45
N THR A 13 1.20 -16.05 -39.39
CA THR A 13 2.10 -15.65 -38.30
C THR A 13 3.49 -15.48 -38.91
N PHE A 14 4.05 -14.27 -38.80
CA PHE A 14 5.36 -13.95 -39.37
C PHE A 14 6.49 -14.39 -38.42
N THR A 15 6.17 -14.72 -37.16
CA THR A 15 7.11 -15.31 -36.21
C THR A 15 6.84 -16.78 -35.94
N SER A 16 7.92 -17.55 -35.87
CA SER A 16 7.91 -18.95 -35.47
C SER A 16 8.22 -19.01 -33.98
N PHE A 17 7.22 -19.29 -33.15
CA PHE A 17 7.44 -19.49 -31.72
C PHE A 17 8.13 -20.83 -31.50
N SER A 18 9.24 -20.82 -30.74
CA SER A 18 10.01 -22.03 -30.44
C SER A 18 9.28 -23.00 -29.52
N GLN A 19 8.40 -22.49 -28.65
CA GLN A 19 7.67 -23.28 -27.66
C GLN A 19 6.39 -22.56 -27.21
N SER A 20 5.34 -23.31 -26.88
CA SER A 20 4.11 -22.77 -26.30
C SER A 20 4.28 -22.48 -24.80
N GLN A 21 3.65 -21.42 -24.28
CA GLN A 21 3.65 -21.13 -22.83
C GLN A 21 3.10 -22.29 -21.98
N ASN A 22 2.21 -23.11 -22.54
CA ASN A 22 1.64 -24.28 -21.85
C ASN A 22 2.67 -25.40 -21.64
N GLU A 23 3.78 -25.39 -22.38
CA GLU A 23 4.81 -26.43 -22.34
C GLU A 23 5.98 -26.04 -21.43
N ILE A 24 6.00 -24.81 -20.90
CA ILE A 24 7.13 -24.28 -20.12
C ILE A 24 7.13 -24.76 -18.66
N SER A 25 5.95 -25.02 -18.08
CA SER A 25 5.83 -25.27 -16.64
C SER A 25 4.53 -26.02 -16.31
N GLU A 26 4.61 -27.00 -15.42
CA GLU A 26 3.44 -27.71 -14.86
C GLU A 26 2.47 -26.75 -14.16
N LYS A 27 3.00 -25.73 -13.48
CA LYS A 27 2.20 -24.66 -12.90
C LYS A 27 1.92 -23.61 -13.97
N ARG A 28 0.65 -23.38 -14.24
CA ARG A 28 0.22 -22.39 -15.23
C ARG A 28 0.73 -20.99 -14.86
N LEU A 29 1.67 -20.48 -15.63
CA LEU A 29 2.14 -19.10 -15.56
C LEU A 29 1.10 -18.21 -16.24
N GLY A 30 0.87 -17.03 -15.68
CA GLY A 30 -0.11 -16.09 -16.23
C GLY A 30 0.05 -14.70 -15.63
N VAL A 31 -0.60 -13.74 -16.26
CA VAL A 31 -0.68 -12.36 -15.75
C VAL A 31 -1.62 -12.30 -14.55
N LYS A 32 -1.28 -11.46 -13.56
CA LYS A 32 -2.11 -11.27 -12.37
C LYS A 32 -3.40 -10.53 -12.68
N PHE A 33 -3.30 -9.47 -13.47
CA PHE A 33 -4.42 -8.63 -13.89
C PHE A 33 -4.69 -8.87 -15.37
N LYS A 34 -5.94 -9.19 -15.72
CA LYS A 34 -6.35 -9.55 -17.10
C LYS A 34 -6.89 -8.37 -17.89
N ASP A 35 -7.10 -7.24 -17.23
CA ASP A 35 -7.77 -6.02 -17.69
C ASP A 35 -6.78 -4.88 -17.98
N ILE A 36 -5.48 -5.16 -17.98
CA ILE A 36 -4.47 -4.19 -18.40
C ILE A 36 -4.55 -4.04 -19.93
N ASN A 37 -5.00 -2.87 -20.38
CA ASN A 37 -4.97 -2.51 -21.79
C ASN A 37 -3.53 -2.30 -22.26
N ILE A 38 -3.05 -3.16 -23.15
CA ILE A 38 -1.69 -3.08 -23.71
C ILE A 38 -1.68 -2.20 -24.95
N ALA A 39 -2.64 -2.39 -25.87
CA ALA A 39 -2.70 -1.68 -27.14
C ALA A 39 -4.15 -1.52 -27.62
N ARG A 40 -4.39 -0.52 -28.47
CA ARG A 40 -5.64 -0.32 -29.20
C ARG A 40 -5.33 -0.40 -30.70
N LEU A 41 -6.03 -1.28 -31.42
CA LEU A 41 -5.78 -1.56 -32.83
C LEU A 41 -6.89 -1.00 -33.71
N GLY A 42 -6.52 -0.51 -34.89
CA GLY A 42 -7.42 -0.18 -35.99
C GLY A 42 -7.65 -1.37 -36.93
N PRO A 43 -8.56 -1.23 -37.90
CA PRO A 43 -8.81 -2.27 -38.90
C PRO A 43 -7.54 -2.65 -39.66
N GLY A 44 -7.20 -3.94 -39.72
CA GLY A 44 -6.03 -4.46 -40.43
C GLY A 44 -4.71 -4.42 -39.65
N GLN A 45 -4.67 -3.84 -38.45
CA GLN A 45 -3.47 -3.87 -37.60
C GLN A 45 -3.41 -5.16 -36.78
N ALA A 46 -2.21 -5.74 -36.65
CA ALA A 46 -1.94 -6.93 -35.84
C ALA A 46 -0.67 -6.73 -35.00
N ILE A 47 -0.63 -7.35 -33.82
CA ILE A 47 0.56 -7.41 -32.97
C ILE A 47 0.92 -8.87 -32.78
N GLU A 48 2.15 -9.21 -33.12
CA GLU A 48 2.77 -10.50 -32.87
C GLU A 48 4.07 -10.24 -32.10
N LEU A 49 4.23 -10.82 -30.91
CA LEU A 49 5.40 -10.58 -30.05
C LEU A 49 5.77 -11.82 -29.23
N GLU A 50 7.06 -11.93 -28.93
CA GLU A 50 7.62 -12.86 -27.95
C GLU A 50 8.28 -12.04 -26.84
N ALA A 51 8.00 -12.39 -25.57
CA ALA A 51 8.54 -11.68 -24.41
C ALA A 51 9.16 -12.68 -23.42
N HIS A 52 10.36 -12.38 -22.94
CA HIS A 52 11.10 -13.22 -22.00
C HIS A 52 11.07 -12.60 -20.60
N ALA A 53 10.49 -13.31 -19.63
CA ALA A 53 10.45 -12.88 -18.24
C ALA A 53 11.70 -13.38 -17.49
N VAL A 54 12.47 -12.46 -16.90
CA VAL A 54 13.65 -12.78 -16.09
C VAL A 54 13.52 -12.25 -14.67
N LYS A 55 14.15 -12.93 -13.72
CA LYS A 55 14.24 -12.50 -12.32
C LYS A 55 15.15 -11.27 -12.22
N GLY A 56 14.72 -10.25 -11.49
CA GLY A 56 15.49 -9.04 -11.22
C GLY A 56 15.10 -8.41 -9.89
N VAL A 57 15.65 -7.24 -9.60
CA VAL A 57 15.41 -6.51 -8.35
C VAL A 57 15.03 -5.05 -8.60
N GLY A 58 14.17 -4.50 -7.74
CA GLY A 58 13.70 -3.11 -7.86
C GLY A 58 14.81 -2.06 -7.88
N LYS A 59 15.99 -2.35 -7.31
CA LYS A 59 17.18 -1.48 -7.38
C LYS A 59 17.67 -1.28 -8.82
N VAL A 60 17.53 -2.28 -9.69
CA VAL A 60 17.95 -2.19 -11.09
C VAL A 60 16.88 -1.48 -11.91
N GLN A 61 15.60 -1.83 -11.74
CA GLN A 61 14.51 -1.21 -12.47
C GLN A 61 13.16 -1.38 -11.76
N ALA A 62 12.31 -0.35 -11.83
CA ALA A 62 11.08 -0.25 -11.05
C ALA A 62 10.02 -1.35 -11.36
N LYS A 63 10.02 -1.98 -12.55
CA LYS A 63 9.11 -3.08 -12.90
C LYS A 63 9.31 -4.33 -12.03
N TRP A 64 10.49 -4.45 -11.42
CA TRP A 64 10.81 -5.53 -10.49
C TRP A 64 10.50 -5.17 -9.03
N SER A 65 9.93 -3.99 -8.76
CA SER A 65 9.38 -3.70 -7.43
C SER A 65 8.17 -4.62 -7.19
N PRO A 66 8.17 -5.46 -6.15
CA PRO A 66 7.04 -6.35 -5.86
C PRO A 66 5.90 -5.64 -5.11
N VAL A 67 6.09 -4.36 -4.76
CA VAL A 67 5.12 -3.54 -4.04
C VAL A 67 4.70 -2.35 -4.90
N ALA A 68 3.42 -2.00 -4.81
CA ALA A 68 2.90 -0.73 -5.30
C ALA A 68 3.39 0.41 -4.40
N THR A 69 3.20 0.24 -3.09
CA THR A 69 3.82 1.09 -2.08
C THR A 69 4.16 0.27 -0.84
N ALA A 70 5.27 0.61 -0.20
CA ALA A 70 5.64 0.10 1.11
C ALA A 70 6.17 1.28 1.93
N TRP A 71 5.46 1.60 3.00
CA TRP A 71 5.81 2.73 3.86
C TRP A 71 5.40 2.44 5.30
N TYR A 72 5.89 3.27 6.22
CA TYR A 72 5.52 3.18 7.61
C TYR A 72 5.27 4.57 8.18
N ARG A 73 4.54 4.61 9.28
CA ARG A 73 4.46 5.77 10.17
C ARG A 73 4.58 5.33 11.61
N MET A 74 5.05 6.23 12.47
CA MET A 74 5.01 5.98 13.92
C MET A 74 3.58 6.10 14.44
N LEU A 75 3.25 5.34 15.50
CA LEU A 75 1.97 5.47 16.18
C LEU A 75 1.82 6.91 16.72
N PRO A 76 0.77 7.64 16.32
CA PRO A 76 0.45 8.94 16.90
C PRO A 76 0.06 8.77 18.36
N GLU A 77 0.60 9.63 19.21
CA GLU A 77 0.23 9.74 20.61
C GLU A 77 -0.36 11.14 20.80
N VAL A 78 -1.63 11.21 21.20
CA VAL A 78 -2.30 12.48 21.48
C VAL A 78 -2.46 12.59 22.98
N VAL A 79 -1.82 13.59 23.57
CA VAL A 79 -1.83 13.83 25.02
C VAL A 79 -2.69 15.05 25.30
N LEU A 80 -3.66 14.91 26.20
CA LEU A 80 -4.40 16.03 26.77
C LEU A 80 -3.66 16.49 28.02
N LEU A 81 -3.10 17.69 27.99
CA LEU A 81 -2.36 18.28 29.10
C LEU A 81 -3.31 18.73 30.23
N ASP A 82 -4.47 19.24 29.84
CA ASP A 82 -5.54 19.69 30.74
C ASP A 82 -6.89 19.07 30.38
N LYS A 83 -7.84 19.16 31.31
CA LYS A 83 -9.23 18.72 31.07
C LYS A 83 -9.92 19.70 30.11
N ILE A 84 -10.46 19.16 29.02
CA ILE A 84 -11.28 19.90 28.05
C ILE A 84 -12.72 19.46 28.27
N GLU A 85 -13.58 20.38 28.71
CA GLU A 85 -14.94 20.10 29.14
C GLU A 85 -15.97 21.02 28.46
N GLY A 86 -17.25 20.62 28.49
CA GLY A 86 -18.37 21.41 27.97
C GLY A 86 -18.35 21.57 26.44
N ASP A 87 -18.73 22.75 25.95
CA ASP A 87 -18.85 23.05 24.51
C ASP A 87 -17.51 22.90 23.77
N ALA A 88 -16.39 23.20 24.45
CA ALA A 88 -15.05 23.05 23.90
C ALA A 88 -14.70 21.57 23.60
N ALA A 89 -15.22 20.63 24.38
CA ALA A 89 -15.05 19.20 24.13
C ALA A 89 -15.79 18.77 22.86
N GLU A 90 -17.02 19.24 22.66
CA GLU A 90 -17.79 18.95 21.45
C GLU A 90 -17.18 19.58 20.19
N GLU A 91 -16.67 20.81 20.30
CA GLU A 91 -15.97 21.46 19.20
C GLU A 91 -14.71 20.70 18.80
N LEU A 92 -13.93 20.21 19.78
CA LEU A 92 -12.73 19.41 19.54
C LEU A 92 -13.04 18.10 18.79
N VAL A 93 -14.12 17.42 19.17
CA VAL A 93 -14.56 16.21 18.47
C VAL A 93 -14.96 16.53 17.03
N LYS A 94 -15.71 17.62 16.80
CA LYS A 94 -16.13 18.08 15.46
C LYS A 94 -14.94 18.50 14.57
N LYS A 95 -13.86 19.05 15.16
CA LYS A 95 -12.64 19.43 14.43
C LYS A 95 -11.87 18.24 13.87
N CYS A 96 -11.99 17.05 14.47
CA CYS A 96 -11.23 15.88 14.03
C CYS A 96 -12.02 15.07 12.99
N PRO A 97 -11.62 15.08 11.70
CA PRO A 97 -12.38 14.39 10.65
C PRO A 97 -12.33 12.86 10.76
N VAL A 98 -11.40 12.33 11.54
CA VAL A 98 -11.16 10.89 11.74
C VAL A 98 -11.58 10.41 13.14
N SER A 99 -12.31 11.26 13.89
CA SER A 99 -12.90 10.93 15.19
C SER A 99 -11.90 10.30 16.18
N VAL A 100 -10.74 10.94 16.33
CA VAL A 100 -9.71 10.54 17.31
C VAL A 100 -10.19 10.82 18.74
N PHE A 101 -10.95 11.90 18.91
CA PHE A 101 -11.52 12.32 20.18
C PHE A 101 -12.97 11.82 20.30
N ASP A 102 -13.39 11.56 21.53
CA ASP A 102 -14.77 11.24 21.90
C ASP A 102 -15.17 12.04 23.16
N VAL A 103 -16.47 12.13 23.46
CA VAL A 103 -16.98 12.81 24.65
C VAL A 103 -17.46 11.77 25.67
N GLU A 104 -16.86 11.77 26.86
CA GLU A 104 -17.37 11.06 28.02
C GLU A 104 -18.31 11.95 28.82
N ASP A 105 -19.46 11.39 29.23
CA ASP A 105 -20.39 12.01 30.17
C ASP A 105 -20.00 11.62 31.60
N LEU A 106 -19.67 12.60 32.45
CA LEU A 106 -19.18 12.39 33.81
C LEU A 106 -20.32 12.30 34.84
N GLY A 107 -21.58 12.39 34.42
CA GLY A 107 -22.71 12.57 35.34
C GLY A 107 -22.79 14.01 35.85
N ASN A 108 -23.98 14.45 36.28
CA ASN A 108 -24.32 15.85 36.58
C ASN A 108 -24.28 16.81 35.36
N GLY A 109 -24.30 16.28 34.13
CA GLY A 109 -24.30 17.07 32.90
C GLY A 109 -22.91 17.55 32.44
N GLY A 110 -21.84 17.08 33.08
CA GLY A 110 -20.47 17.40 32.69
C GLY A 110 -20.00 16.54 31.50
N LYS A 111 -19.58 17.18 30.41
CA LYS A 111 -19.01 16.53 29.22
C LYS A 111 -17.50 16.74 29.20
N ARG A 112 -16.71 15.68 28.93
CA ARG A 112 -15.24 15.76 28.85
C ARG A 112 -14.71 15.07 27.59
N ALA A 113 -13.77 15.69 26.89
CA ALA A 113 -13.09 15.06 25.76
C ALA A 113 -12.07 14.01 26.21
N VAL A 114 -12.05 12.86 25.54
CA VAL A 114 -11.05 11.81 25.70
C VAL A 114 -10.48 11.38 24.35
N VAL A 115 -9.28 10.82 24.36
CA VAL A 115 -8.62 10.29 23.16
C VAL A 115 -9.02 8.82 22.98
N ALA A 116 -10.03 8.55 22.16
CA ALA A 116 -10.55 7.20 21.95
C ALA A 116 -9.75 6.40 20.90
N LYS A 117 -9.30 7.05 19.81
CA LYS A 117 -8.71 6.36 18.64
C LYS A 117 -7.39 7.02 18.17
N PRO A 118 -6.32 6.99 18.97
CA PRO A 118 -5.05 7.65 18.62
C PRO A 118 -4.43 7.09 17.33
N ARG A 119 -4.59 5.78 17.06
CA ARG A 119 -4.08 5.13 15.83
C ARG A 119 -4.68 5.71 14.55
N ALA A 120 -5.93 6.20 14.59
CA ALA A 120 -6.62 6.78 13.44
C ALA A 120 -6.13 8.20 13.10
N CYS A 121 -5.39 8.86 14.00
CA CYS A 121 -4.91 10.21 13.80
C CYS A 121 -3.99 10.30 12.57
N THR A 122 -4.33 11.22 11.67
CA THR A 122 -3.55 11.54 10.46
C THR A 122 -2.50 12.63 10.70
N LEU A 123 -2.39 13.14 11.93
CA LEU A 123 -1.53 14.27 12.31
C LEU A 123 -1.79 15.53 11.45
N CYS A 124 -3.06 15.81 11.11
CA CYS A 124 -3.45 17.02 10.38
C CYS A 124 -3.22 18.33 11.17
N ARG A 125 -3.02 18.23 12.49
CA ARG A 125 -2.79 19.34 13.44
C ARG A 125 -3.97 20.31 13.65
N GLU A 126 -5.13 20.02 13.08
CA GLU A 126 -6.32 20.87 13.25
C GLU A 126 -6.76 20.99 14.72
N CYS A 127 -6.56 19.95 15.54
CA CYS A 127 -6.84 19.99 16.97
C CYS A 127 -5.95 20.98 17.76
N LEU A 128 -4.82 21.42 17.20
CA LEU A 128 -3.97 22.44 17.80
C LEU A 128 -4.46 23.87 17.50
N MET A 129 -5.49 24.01 16.66
CA MET A 129 -6.04 25.29 16.25
C MET A 129 -7.17 25.74 17.22
N GLY A 130 -7.09 26.99 17.66
CA GLY A 130 -8.06 27.61 18.57
C GLY A 130 -7.64 27.57 20.04
N GLU A 131 -8.61 27.80 20.93
CA GLU A 131 -8.34 27.99 22.37
C GLU A 131 -7.85 26.73 23.06
N THR A 132 -8.39 25.56 22.70
CA THR A 132 -8.01 24.26 23.26
C THR A 132 -6.67 23.73 22.77
N GLY A 133 -6.06 24.35 21.75
CA GLY A 133 -4.82 23.87 21.14
C GLY A 133 -3.62 23.86 22.10
N LYS A 134 -3.59 24.74 23.09
CA LYS A 134 -2.53 24.77 24.13
C LYS A 134 -2.64 23.61 25.11
N GLN A 135 -3.79 22.96 25.18
CA GLN A 135 -4.09 21.85 26.10
C GLN A 135 -3.83 20.48 25.44
N ILE A 136 -3.35 20.47 24.19
CA ILE A 136 -3.16 19.25 23.40
C ILE A 136 -1.71 19.18 22.92
N GLU A 137 -1.08 18.04 23.14
CA GLU A 137 0.25 17.74 22.61
C GLU A 137 0.19 16.56 21.66
N LEU A 138 0.74 16.72 20.46
CA LEU A 138 0.85 15.66 19.46
C LEU A 138 2.27 15.09 19.46
N ARG A 139 2.38 13.84 19.89
CA ARG A 139 3.62 13.07 19.96
C ARG A 139 3.59 11.87 19.02
N ARG A 140 4.72 11.17 18.96
CA ARG A 140 4.89 9.90 18.24
C ARG A 140 5.65 8.94 19.13
N VAL A 141 5.14 7.72 19.24
CA VAL A 141 5.81 6.63 19.95
C VAL A 141 6.98 6.14 19.09
N ARG A 142 8.22 6.36 19.55
CA ARG A 142 9.44 6.21 18.73
C ARG A 142 9.74 4.77 18.32
N ASP A 143 9.31 3.81 19.11
CA ASP A 143 9.53 2.37 18.96
C ASP A 143 8.31 1.62 18.38
N HIS A 144 7.21 2.32 18.09
CA HIS A 144 6.01 1.72 17.52
C HIS A 144 5.80 2.15 16.06
N PHE A 145 6.10 1.24 15.14
CA PHE A 145 5.92 1.44 13.70
C PHE A 145 4.66 0.75 13.18
N ILE A 146 3.90 1.49 12.37
CA ILE A 146 2.74 0.99 11.64
C ILE A 146 3.12 0.91 10.17
N PHE A 147 3.39 -0.30 9.69
CA PHE A 147 3.69 -0.58 8.30
C PHE A 147 2.41 -0.70 7.47
N ASN A 148 2.46 -0.20 6.24
CA ASN A 148 1.48 -0.47 5.20
C ASN A 148 2.24 -0.97 3.95
N ILE A 149 1.87 -2.16 3.47
CA ILE A 149 2.54 -2.85 2.38
C ILE A 149 1.48 -3.30 1.38
N GLU A 150 1.50 -2.68 0.21
CA GLU A 150 0.59 -2.99 -0.89
C GLU A 150 1.34 -3.77 -1.96
N SER A 151 0.99 -5.04 -2.14
CA SER A 151 1.60 -5.91 -3.15
C SER A 151 1.08 -5.59 -4.55
N THR A 152 1.93 -5.72 -5.57
CA THR A 152 1.50 -5.72 -6.99
C THR A 152 0.84 -7.03 -7.42
N GLY A 153 0.74 -8.01 -6.50
CA GLY A 153 0.00 -9.26 -6.68
C GLY A 153 0.83 -10.45 -7.13
N ALA A 154 2.15 -10.29 -7.29
CA ALA A 154 3.08 -11.41 -7.53
C ALA A 154 3.24 -12.31 -6.29
N MET A 155 3.26 -11.73 -5.09
CA MET A 155 3.34 -12.43 -3.81
C MET A 155 2.46 -11.73 -2.75
N PRO A 156 1.89 -12.44 -1.78
CA PRO A 156 1.16 -11.82 -0.67
C PRO A 156 2.04 -10.88 0.17
N PRO A 157 1.51 -9.77 0.72
CA PRO A 157 2.28 -8.81 1.52
C PRO A 157 3.04 -9.42 2.72
N GLU A 158 2.45 -10.39 3.41
CA GLU A 158 3.05 -11.09 4.54
C GLU A 158 4.30 -11.89 4.14
N VAL A 159 4.29 -12.46 2.93
CA VAL A 159 5.45 -13.15 2.37
C VAL A 159 6.52 -12.12 1.99
N LEU A 160 6.15 -11.00 1.36
CA LEU A 160 7.08 -9.93 1.00
C LEU A 160 7.85 -9.39 2.20
N PHE A 161 7.16 -9.16 3.32
CA PHE A 161 7.81 -8.67 4.54
C PHE A 161 8.79 -9.70 5.10
N THR A 162 8.39 -10.97 5.14
CA THR A 162 9.25 -12.06 5.62
C THR A 162 10.50 -12.23 4.75
N GLU A 163 10.36 -12.19 3.42
CA GLU A 163 11.49 -12.25 2.49
C GLU A 163 12.43 -11.04 2.64
N ALA A 164 11.89 -9.85 2.91
CA ALA A 164 12.72 -8.67 3.16
C ALA A 164 13.60 -8.82 4.42
N LEU A 165 13.07 -9.44 5.49
CA LEU A 165 13.84 -9.73 6.70
C LEU A 165 14.95 -10.75 6.45
N LYS A 166 14.66 -11.84 5.71
CA LYS A 166 15.67 -12.83 5.31
C LYS A 166 16.81 -12.18 4.52
N ILE A 167 16.48 -11.31 3.56
CA ILE A 167 17.50 -10.59 2.77
C ILE A 167 18.38 -9.70 3.67
N LEU A 168 17.81 -9.09 4.72
CA LEU A 168 18.58 -8.30 5.68
C LEU A 168 19.51 -9.20 6.51
N GLU A 169 19.00 -10.32 7.02
CA GLU A 169 19.79 -11.32 7.74
C GLU A 169 20.95 -11.85 6.90
N GLU A 170 20.70 -12.25 5.66
CA GLU A 170 21.72 -12.71 4.70
C GLU A 170 22.77 -11.65 4.39
N LYS A 171 22.40 -10.35 4.40
CA LYS A 171 23.37 -9.25 4.24
C LYS A 171 24.29 -9.15 5.45
N CYS A 172 23.73 -9.23 6.66
CA CYS A 172 24.51 -9.21 7.89
C CYS A 172 25.44 -10.43 7.97
N ALA A 173 24.93 -11.63 7.68
CA ALA A 173 25.72 -12.86 7.68
C ALA A 173 26.90 -12.80 6.71
N ARG A 174 26.71 -12.25 5.50
CA ARG A 174 27.80 -12.04 4.53
C ARG A 174 28.90 -11.14 5.09
N VAL A 175 28.54 -9.99 5.65
CA VAL A 175 29.51 -9.07 6.25
C VAL A 175 30.29 -9.75 7.37
N ILE A 176 29.63 -10.53 8.23
CA ILE A 176 30.30 -11.28 9.30
C ILE A 176 31.30 -12.29 8.71
N SER A 177 30.90 -13.04 7.68
CA SER A 177 31.76 -14.05 7.06
C SER A 177 32.99 -13.46 6.34
N GLU A 178 32.90 -12.23 5.83
CA GLU A 178 34.02 -11.55 5.17
C GLU A 178 35.00 -10.90 6.16
N LEU A 179 34.55 -10.64 7.39
CA LEU A 179 35.35 -10.02 8.46
C LEU A 179 35.99 -11.03 9.42
N SER A 180 35.54 -12.30 9.39
CA SER A 180 36.07 -13.39 10.21
C SER A 180 37.19 -14.12 9.49
#